data_AF-A0A351FNL2-F1
#
_entry.id   AF-A0A351FNL2-F1
#
_cell.length_a   1.000
_cell.length_b   1.000
_cell.length_c   1.000
_cell.angle_alpha   90.00
_cell.angle_beta   90.00
_cell.angle_gamma   90.00
#
_symmetry.space_group_name_H-M   'P 1'
#
loop_
_entity.id
_entity.type
_entity.pdbx_description
1 polymer ?
#
loop_
_entity_poly.entity_id
_entity_poly.type
_entity_poly.pdbx_seq_one_letter_code
_entity_poly.pdbx_strand_id
1 'polypeptide(L)'
;RCYAEGLSVGHAHIRWLNPFPRNLADVIGRFKKVLIPELNMGQLRMLIQAKYGVECEGLNKVKGRPFAIGELQEKIRELCG
;
A
#
# COMPACT_ATOMS: atom_id res chain seq x y z
N ARG A 1 -3.24 15.51 -0.77
CA ARG A 1 -4.61 15.64 -0.21
C ARG A 1 -4.63 15.17 1.24
N CYS A 2 -4.35 13.89 1.53
CA CYS A 2 -4.28 13.39 2.92
C CYS A 2 -3.26 14.15 3.82
N TYR A 3 -2.10 14.55 3.29
CA TYR A 3 -1.15 15.40 4.04
C TYR A 3 -1.74 16.76 4.45
N ALA A 4 -2.57 17.37 3.58
CA ALA A 4 -3.24 18.64 3.87
C ALA A 4 -4.36 18.48 4.92
N GLU A 5 -4.82 17.24 5.15
CA GLU A 5 -5.76 16.88 6.22
C GLU A 5 -5.02 16.54 7.53
N GLY A 6 -3.70 16.74 7.59
CA GLY A 6 -2.88 16.46 8.78
C GLY A 6 -2.55 14.98 9.00
N LEU A 7 -2.89 14.10 8.05
CA LEU A 7 -2.62 12.67 8.18
C LEU A 7 -1.13 12.38 7.92
N SER A 8 -0.53 11.59 8.81
CA SER A 8 0.85 11.11 8.68
C SER A 8 0.92 9.94 7.69
N VAL A 9 0.94 10.26 6.39
CA VAL A 9 0.94 9.27 5.31
C VAL A 9 2.22 9.36 4.49
N GLY A 10 2.86 8.22 4.26
CA GLY A 10 3.95 8.07 3.29
C GLY A 10 3.47 7.33 2.04
N HIS A 11 4.21 7.48 0.95
CA HIS A 11 3.92 6.78 -0.31
C HIS A 11 5.21 6.21 -0.91
N ALA A 12 5.15 4.95 -1.34
CA ALA A 12 6.22 4.28 -2.06
C ALA A 12 5.65 3.62 -3.31
N HIS A 13 6.34 3.77 -4.44
CA HIS A 13 5.94 3.16 -5.71
C HIS A 13 7.01 2.16 -6.15
N ILE A 14 6.63 0.88 -6.24
CA ILE A 14 7.52 -0.21 -6.64
C ILE A 14 7.55 -0.27 -8.17
N ARG A 15 8.72 -0.01 -8.78
CA ARG A 15 8.88 0.00 -10.24
C ARG A 15 9.15 -1.37 -10.84
N TRP A 16 9.69 -2.30 -10.07
CA TRP A 16 9.97 -3.68 -10.47
C TRP A 16 9.85 -4.61 -9.26
N LEU A 17 9.44 -5.85 -9.49
CA LEU A 17 9.16 -6.81 -8.42
C LEU A 17 10.33 -7.74 -8.10
N ASN A 18 11.11 -8.14 -9.11
CA ASN A 18 12.18 -9.11 -8.95
C ASN A 18 13.51 -8.61 -9.54
N PRO A 19 14.56 -8.46 -8.71
CA PRO A 19 14.52 -8.48 -7.24
C PRO A 19 13.82 -7.23 -6.70
N PHE A 20 13.05 -7.36 -5.62
CA PHE A 20 12.49 -6.17 -4.95
C PHE A 20 13.59 -5.15 -4.58
N PRO A 21 13.26 -3.85 -4.50
CA PRO A 21 14.19 -2.83 -4.05
C PRO A 21 14.81 -3.20 -2.69
N ARG A 22 16.14 -3.06 -2.58
CA ARG A 22 16.90 -3.53 -1.40
C ARG A 22 16.47 -2.86 -0.09
N ASN A 23 16.03 -1.61 -0.15
CA ASN A 23 15.58 -0.83 0.99
C ASN A 23 14.08 -0.97 1.29
N LEU A 24 13.34 -1.81 0.57
CA LEU A 24 11.90 -1.91 0.73
C LEU A 24 11.49 -2.40 2.13
N ALA A 25 12.24 -3.33 2.71
CA ALA A 25 12.01 -3.81 4.07
C ALA A 25 12.13 -2.67 5.10
N ASP A 26 13.20 -1.88 5.02
CA ASP A 26 13.44 -0.74 5.92
C ASP A 26 12.37 0.33 5.77
N VAL A 27 11.90 0.57 4.54
CA VAL A 27 10.82 1.53 4.28
C VAL A 27 9.53 1.04 4.91
N ILE A 28 9.14 -0.22 4.68
CA ILE A 28 7.90 -0.78 5.23
C ILE A 28 7.94 -0.78 6.76
N GLY A 29 9.06 -1.17 7.38
CA GLY A 29 9.22 -1.23 8.83
C GLY A 29 9.09 0.11 9.56
N ARG A 30 9.11 1.25 8.85
CA ARG A 30 8.88 2.59 9.43
C ARG A 30 7.41 2.93 9.61
N PHE A 31 6.49 2.14 9.03
CA PHE A 31 5.06 2.43 9.06
C PHE A 31 4.33 1.47 10.00
N LYS A 32 3.41 2.01 10.80
CA LYS A 32 2.56 1.22 11.71
C LYS A 32 1.50 0.41 10.95
N LYS A 33 1.00 0.97 9.85
CA LYS A 33 -0.01 0.37 8.98
C LYS A 33 0.45 0.52 7.54
N VAL A 34 0.30 -0.53 6.75
CA VAL A 34 0.79 -0.60 5.36
C VAL A 34 -0.39 -0.94 4.46
N LEU A 35 -0.76 -0.01 3.58
CA LEU A 35 -1.82 -0.19 2.59
C LEU A 35 -1.21 -0.50 1.22
N ILE A 36 -1.64 -1.59 0.60
CA ILE A 36 -1.24 -2.00 -0.74
C ILE A 36 -2.49 -1.92 -1.66
N PRO A 37 -2.65 -0.83 -2.43
CA PRO A 37 -3.68 -0.76 -3.45
C PRO A 37 -3.24 -1.51 -4.71
N GLU A 38 -4.05 -2.45 -5.18
CA GLU A 38 -3.73 -3.24 -6.37
C GLU A 38 -4.94 -3.58 -7.25
N LEU A 39 -4.74 -3.50 -8.58
CA LEU A 39 -5.78 -3.79 -9.57
C LEU A 39 -5.88 -5.29 -9.90
N ASN A 40 -5.81 -6.12 -8.85
CA ASN A 40 -5.77 -7.58 -8.95
C ASN A 40 -6.41 -8.18 -7.68
N MET A 41 -6.05 -9.42 -7.32
CA MET A 41 -6.64 -10.17 -6.19
C MET A 41 -5.72 -10.27 -4.96
N GLY A 42 -4.73 -9.40 -4.81
CA GLY A 42 -3.86 -9.42 -3.63
C GLY A 42 -2.45 -9.95 -3.86
N GLN A 43 -1.99 -10.03 -5.12
CA GLN A 43 -0.73 -10.68 -5.46
C GLN A 43 0.48 -9.95 -4.88
N LEU A 44 0.53 -8.62 -4.97
CA LEU A 44 1.62 -7.83 -4.42
C LEU A 44 1.61 -7.92 -2.90
N ARG A 45 0.43 -7.81 -2.27
CA ARG A 45 0.29 -8.01 -0.83
C ARG A 45 0.85 -9.37 -0.41
N MET A 46 0.45 -10.45 -1.09
CA MET A 46 0.94 -11.80 -0.79
C MET A 46 2.47 -11.88 -0.85
N LEU A 47 3.09 -11.35 -1.91
CA LEU A 47 4.54 -11.37 -2.07
C LEU A 47 5.28 -10.57 -0.99
N ILE A 48 4.76 -9.39 -0.61
CA ILE A 48 5.34 -8.54 0.43
C ILE A 48 5.26 -9.24 1.79
N GLN A 49 4.09 -9.77 2.16
CA GLN A 49 3.93 -10.47 3.44
C GLN A 49 4.82 -11.73 3.49
N ALA A 50 4.87 -12.51 2.40
CA ALA A 50 5.70 -13.71 2.34
C ALA A 50 7.20 -13.41 2.42
N LYS A 51 7.67 -12.29 1.82
CA LYS A 51 9.09 -11.94 1.79
C LYS A 51 9.58 -11.24 3.06
N TYR A 52 8.75 -10.39 3.66
CA TYR A 52 9.18 -9.51 4.76
C TYR A 52 8.49 -9.81 6.10
N GLY A 53 7.53 -10.72 6.16
CA GLY A 53 6.85 -11.08 7.41
C GLY A 53 6.04 -9.95 8.04
N VAL A 54 5.65 -8.97 7.23
CA VAL A 54 4.89 -7.77 7.64
C VAL A 54 3.41 -8.01 7.35
N GLU A 55 2.53 -7.54 8.22
CA GLU A 55 1.09 -7.52 7.94
C GLU A 55 0.76 -6.32 7.06
N CYS A 56 -0.01 -6.54 5.98
CA CYS A 56 -0.38 -5.48 5.04
C CYS A 56 -1.88 -5.52 4.74
N GLU A 57 -2.51 -4.36 4.70
CA GLU A 57 -3.90 -4.18 4.29
C GLU A 57 -3.98 -4.04 2.77
N GLY A 58 -4.92 -4.74 2.15
CA GLY A 58 -5.13 -4.71 0.70
C GLY A 58 -6.31 -3.83 0.33
N LEU A 59 -6.16 -3.02 -0.71
CA LEU A 59 -7.28 -2.41 -1.43
C LEU A 59 -7.29 -2.99 -2.85
N ASN A 60 -8.05 -4.06 -3.03
CA ASN A 60 -8.03 -4.87 -4.24
C ASN A 60 -9.20 -4.51 -5.17
N LYS A 61 -8.93 -4.30 -6.47
CA LYS A 61 -9.96 -3.95 -7.46
C LYS A 61 -9.76 -4.67 -8.79
N VAL A 62 -10.72 -5.52 -9.16
CA VAL A 62 -10.67 -6.33 -10.41
C VAL A 62 -11.53 -5.73 -11.53
N LYS A 63 -12.04 -4.51 -11.37
CA LYS A 63 -13.04 -3.90 -12.27
C LYS A 63 -12.47 -3.29 -13.57
N GLY A 64 -11.20 -3.55 -13.91
CA GLY A 64 -10.54 -3.04 -15.13
C GLY A 64 -10.42 -1.52 -15.21
N ARG A 65 -10.60 -0.80 -14.10
CA ARG A 65 -10.49 0.67 -14.02
C ARG A 65 -9.53 1.06 -12.90
N PRO A 66 -8.76 2.14 -13.07
CA PRO A 66 -7.88 2.67 -12.03
C PRO A 66 -8.63 3.00 -10.73
N PHE A 67 -7.88 3.16 -9.65
CA PHE A 67 -8.45 3.66 -8.40
C PHE A 67 -8.95 5.10 -8.56
N ALA A 68 -10.17 5.37 -8.12
CA ALA A 68 -10.65 6.71 -7.90
C ALA A 68 -9.89 7.33 -6.71
N ILE A 69 -9.69 8.64 -6.74
CA ILE A 69 -8.98 9.31 -5.65
C ILE A 69 -9.77 9.20 -4.35
N GLY A 70 -11.11 9.28 -4.42
CA GLY A 70 -12.00 9.17 -3.26
C GLY A 70 -11.87 7.83 -2.53
N GLU A 71 -11.90 6.70 -3.24
CA GLU A 71 -11.80 5.36 -2.60
C GLU A 71 -10.46 5.16 -1.88
N LEU A 72 -9.37 5.68 -2.46
CA LEU A 72 -8.06 5.60 -1.83
C LEU A 72 -7.98 6.51 -0.59
N GLN A 73 -8.56 7.72 -0.66
CA GLN A 73 -8.60 8.64 0.49
C GLN A 73 -9.42 8.08 1.65
N GLU A 74 -10.58 7.48 1.36
CA GLU A 74 -11.44 6.86 2.37
C GLU A 74 -10.71 5.73 3.08
N LYS A 75 -10.07 4.82 2.34
CA LYS A 75 -9.33 3.72 2.95
C LYS A 75 -8.13 4.21 3.78
N ILE A 76 -7.42 5.23 3.31
CA ILE A 76 -6.32 5.85 4.08
C ILE A 76 -6.85 6.46 5.39
N ARG A 77 -8.00 7.15 5.37
CA ARG A 77 -8.62 7.72 6.58
C ARG A 77 -9.04 6.65 7.57
N GLU A 78 -9.67 5.56 7.10
CA GLU A 78 -10.03 4.41 7.94
C GLU A 78 -8.81 3.82 8.65
N LEU A 79 -7.66 3.78 7.99
CA LEU A 79 -6.42 3.29 8.59
C LEU A 79 -5.74 4.32 9.48
N CYS A 80 -5.88 5.61 9.24
CA CYS A 80 -5.22 6.63 10.05
C CYS A 80 -6.05 7.07 11.27
N GLY A 81 -7.36 6.81 11.26
CA GLY A 81 -8.23 6.86 12.44
C GLY A 81 -7.92 5.75 13.43
#